data_AF-A0A6N8GG60-F1
#
_entry.id   AF-A0A6N8GG60-F1
#
_cell.length_a   1.000
_cell.length_b   1.000
_cell.length_c   1.000
_cell.angle_alpha   90.00
_cell.angle_beta   90.00
_cell.angle_gamma   90.00
#
_symmetry.space_group_name_H-M   'P 1'
#
loop_
_entity.id
_entity.type
_entity.pdbx_description
1 polymer ?
#
loop_
_entity_poly.entity_id
_entity_poly.type
_entity_poly.pdbx_seq_one_letter_code
_entity_poly.pdbx_strand_id
1 'polypeptide(L)'
;MTPRRPVFKEGAWRDLEPMQKGLVLGVLAGAVLALLTWQLSWLAAGVFLGVGTGRLIDHRRHTQHRAGHHTQNATAMARTDHRPEETPEHREERLRWAATYRGTRMLEGKTDRAGALEQIRHTVPGFPSGRYESELDAALVRIEQYRVGVRARRAKDVAHAREMDVLNAVFALHYFNRRFSGHVGEYGLGRVDLEDALGDLYFREQIDEAVHRSDALIDEGIDMGLGPWDWDADMAHLRQAHPGFNDGALGEALGWGRYFGR
;
A
#
# COMPACT_ATOMS: atom_id res chain seq x y z
N MET A 1 4.87 -40.33 -44.70
CA MET A 1 5.13 -39.83 -43.33
C MET A 1 4.98 -38.33 -43.33
N THR A 2 3.84 -37.83 -42.88
CA THR A 2 3.53 -36.39 -42.79
C THR A 2 4.21 -35.79 -41.55
N PRO A 3 4.98 -34.70 -41.68
CA PRO A 3 5.58 -34.06 -40.51
C PRO A 3 4.49 -33.43 -39.64
N ARG A 4 4.50 -33.76 -38.35
CA ARG A 4 3.62 -33.15 -37.34
C ARG A 4 3.90 -31.64 -37.30
N ARG A 5 2.87 -30.83 -37.59
CA ARG A 5 2.94 -29.37 -37.44
C ARG A 5 3.21 -29.03 -35.96
N PRO A 6 4.15 -28.11 -35.66
CA PRO A 6 4.27 -27.55 -34.32
C PRO A 6 2.98 -26.79 -33.98
N VAL A 7 2.41 -27.11 -32.82
CA VAL A 7 1.10 -26.60 -32.36
C VAL A 7 1.16 -25.14 -31.90
N PHE A 8 2.36 -24.56 -31.74
CA PHE A 8 2.53 -23.16 -31.36
C PHE A 8 3.29 -22.39 -32.43
N LYS A 9 2.63 -21.39 -33.04
CA LYS A 9 3.28 -20.37 -33.87
C LYS A 9 4.12 -19.46 -32.96
N GLU A 10 5.41 -19.32 -33.25
CA GLU A 10 6.29 -18.32 -32.66
C GLU A 10 5.72 -16.91 -32.94
N GLY A 11 5.05 -16.33 -31.95
CA GLY A 11 4.34 -15.05 -32.09
C GLY A 11 2.97 -15.03 -31.40
N ALA A 12 2.33 -16.19 -31.18
CA ALA A 12 1.00 -16.27 -30.57
C ALA A 12 0.94 -15.61 -29.18
N TRP A 13 2.04 -15.62 -28.43
CA TRP A 13 2.11 -14.95 -27.13
C TRP A 13 1.99 -13.43 -27.23
N ARG A 14 2.47 -12.79 -28.30
CA ARG A 14 2.38 -11.33 -28.43
C ARG A 14 0.95 -10.87 -28.71
N ASP A 15 0.20 -11.66 -29.48
CA ASP A 15 -1.16 -11.36 -29.94
C ASP A 15 -2.25 -11.64 -28.89
N LEU A 16 -1.94 -12.38 -27.82
CA LEU A 16 -2.90 -12.61 -26.74
C LEU A 16 -3.29 -11.30 -26.04
N GLU A 17 -4.59 -11.13 -25.81
CA GLU A 17 -5.10 -10.02 -25.02
C GLU A 17 -4.54 -10.09 -23.59
N PRO A 18 -4.36 -8.94 -22.90
CA PRO A 18 -3.79 -8.91 -21.55
C PRO A 18 -4.51 -9.85 -20.56
N MET A 19 -5.83 -9.97 -20.71
CA MET A 19 -6.65 -10.86 -19.88
C MET A 19 -6.35 -12.34 -20.17
N GLN A 20 -6.12 -12.69 -21.44
CA GLN A 20 -5.75 -14.05 -21.85
C GLN A 20 -4.33 -14.41 -21.38
N LYS A 21 -3.39 -13.45 -21.41
CA LYS A 21 -2.04 -13.63 -20.85
C LYS A 21 -2.07 -13.87 -19.34
N GLY A 22 -2.87 -13.09 -18.62
CA GLY A 22 -3.06 -13.26 -17.17
C GLY A 22 -3.67 -14.62 -16.81
N LEU A 23 -4.67 -15.05 -17.58
CA LEU A 23 -5.30 -16.36 -17.43
C LEU A 23 -4.31 -17.51 -17.66
N VAL A 24 -3.51 -17.45 -18.75
CA VAL A 24 -2.53 -18.50 -19.06
C VAL A 24 -1.44 -18.58 -18.00
N LEU A 25 -0.93 -17.44 -17.51
CA LEU A 25 0.05 -17.43 -16.43
C LEU A 25 -0.53 -17.97 -15.11
N GLY A 26 -1.76 -17.59 -14.77
CA GLY A 26 -2.44 -18.07 -13.56
C GLY A 26 -2.69 -19.58 -13.58
N VAL A 27 -3.13 -20.12 -14.73
CA VAL A 27 -3.33 -21.56 -14.91
C VAL A 27 -2.01 -22.33 -14.86
N LEU A 28 -0.94 -21.83 -15.49
CA LEU A 28 0.38 -22.46 -15.44
C LEU A 28 0.95 -22.47 -14.02
N ALA A 29 0.86 -21.35 -13.30
CA ALA A 29 1.32 -21.25 -11.91
C ALA A 29 0.51 -22.19 -10.98
N GLY A 30 -0.82 -22.21 -11.13
CA GLY A 30 -1.70 -23.11 -10.37
C GLY A 30 -1.43 -24.59 -10.66
N ALA A 31 -1.13 -24.95 -11.90
CA ALA A 31 -0.81 -26.32 -12.28
C ALA A 31 0.53 -26.79 -11.70
N VAL A 32 1.55 -25.93 -11.69
CA VAL A 32 2.85 -26.23 -11.06
C VAL A 32 2.68 -26.42 -9.55
N LEU A 33 1.91 -25.55 -8.89
CA LEU A 33 1.61 -25.67 -7.45
C LEU A 33 0.79 -26.92 -7.12
N ALA A 34 -0.20 -27.28 -7.94
CA ALA A 34 -1.00 -28.48 -7.76
C ALA A 34 -0.17 -29.77 -7.92
N LEU A 35 0.80 -29.78 -8.84
CA LEU A 35 1.75 -30.89 -9.01
C LEU A 35 2.71 -31.02 -7.82
N LEU A 36 3.18 -29.89 -7.28
CA LEU A 36 4.10 -29.85 -6.13
C LEU A 36 3.43 -30.26 -4.81
N THR A 37 2.16 -29.94 -4.64
CA THR A 37 1.42 -30.16 -3.39
C THR A 37 0.45 -31.35 -3.43
N TRP A 38 0.30 -31.98 -4.61
CA TRP A 38 -0.67 -33.05 -4.88
C TRP A 38 -2.13 -32.69 -4.54
N GLN A 39 -2.45 -31.40 -4.45
CA GLN A 39 -3.78 -30.89 -4.14
C GLN A 39 -4.36 -30.09 -5.32
N LEU A 40 -5.44 -30.59 -5.91
CA LEU A 40 -6.10 -30.00 -7.08
C LEU A 40 -6.78 -28.64 -6.80
N SER A 41 -6.99 -28.28 -5.53
CA SER A 41 -7.58 -27.00 -5.12
C SER A 41 -6.73 -25.78 -5.54
N TRP A 42 -5.43 -25.96 -5.74
CA TRP A 42 -4.53 -24.89 -6.17
C TRP A 42 -4.76 -24.42 -7.62
N LEU A 43 -5.44 -25.23 -8.45
CA LEU A 43 -5.85 -24.80 -9.79
C LEU A 43 -6.91 -23.69 -9.73
N ALA A 44 -7.86 -23.79 -8.80
CA ALA A 44 -8.89 -22.76 -8.61
C ALA A 44 -8.24 -21.45 -8.12
N ALA A 45 -7.34 -21.54 -7.13
CA ALA A 45 -6.61 -20.38 -6.61
C ALA A 45 -5.77 -19.68 -7.70
N GLY A 46 -5.11 -20.45 -8.59
CA GLY A 46 -4.35 -19.92 -9.73
C GLY A 46 -5.22 -19.18 -10.76
N VAL A 47 -6.42 -19.68 -11.04
CA VAL A 47 -7.39 -19.03 -11.94
C VAL A 47 -7.89 -17.71 -11.33
N PHE A 48 -8.23 -17.68 -10.04
CA PHE A 48 -8.66 -16.45 -9.36
C PHE A 48 -7.56 -15.38 -9.34
N LEU A 49 -6.30 -15.76 -9.07
CA LEU A 49 -5.15 -14.85 -9.14
C LEU A 49 -4.88 -14.33 -10.56
N GLY A 50 -5.04 -15.18 -11.59
CA GLY A 50 -4.90 -14.79 -12.99
C GLY A 50 -5.95 -13.78 -13.46
N VAL A 51 -7.21 -13.94 -13.02
CA VAL A 51 -8.30 -13.00 -13.34
C VAL A 51 -8.12 -11.67 -12.62
N GLY A 52 -7.68 -11.69 -11.36
CA GLY A 52 -7.41 -10.48 -10.57
C GLY A 52 -6.29 -9.62 -11.17
N THR A 53 -5.16 -10.26 -11.54
CA THR A 53 -4.03 -9.56 -12.17
C THR A 53 -4.36 -9.02 -13.56
N GLY A 54 -5.17 -9.75 -14.35
CA GLY A 54 -5.67 -9.28 -15.64
C GLY A 54 -6.51 -8.01 -15.55
N ARG A 55 -7.43 -7.93 -14.58
CA ARG A 55 -8.25 -6.73 -14.34
C ARG A 55 -7.42 -5.51 -13.91
N LEU A 56 -6.38 -5.75 -13.10
CA LEU A 56 -5.54 -4.67 -12.58
C LEU A 56 -4.66 -4.04 -13.68
N ILE A 57 -4.24 -4.83 -14.67
CA ILE A 57 -3.49 -4.34 -15.85
C ILE A 57 -4.39 -3.60 -16.83
N ASP A 58 -5.63 -4.08 -17.03
CA ASP A 58 -6.61 -3.45 -17.92
C ASP A 58 -7.06 -2.08 -17.37
N HIS A 59 -7.24 -1.98 -16.05
CA HIS A 59 -7.61 -0.73 -15.39
C HIS A 59 -6.51 0.36 -15.50
N ARG A 60 -5.23 -0.05 -15.50
CA ARG A 60 -4.08 0.86 -15.73
C ARG A 60 -3.98 1.37 -17.18
N ARG A 61 -4.48 0.62 -18.16
CA ARG A 61 -4.49 1.06 -19.56
C ARG A 61 -5.63 2.03 -19.85
N HIS A 62 -6.81 1.82 -19.26
CA HIS A 62 -7.93 2.74 -19.41
C HIS A 62 -7.69 4.12 -18.76
N THR A 63 -6.90 4.19 -17.68
CA THR A 63 -6.48 5.46 -17.07
C THR A 63 -5.46 6.21 -17.92
N GLN A 64 -4.62 5.52 -18.71
CA GLN A 64 -3.69 6.18 -19.64
C GLN A 64 -4.36 6.69 -20.92
N HIS A 65 -5.42 6.04 -21.41
CA HIS A 65 -6.10 6.49 -22.64
C HIS A 65 -7.02 7.71 -22.46
N ARG A 66 -7.48 8.02 -21.24
CA ARG A 66 -8.31 9.21 -20.96
C ARG A 66 -7.55 10.53 -20.89
N ALA A 67 -6.21 10.50 -20.80
CA ALA A 67 -5.36 11.69 -20.82
C ALA A 67 -4.91 12.11 -22.25
N GLY A 68 -5.33 11.38 -23.30
CA GLY A 68 -4.78 11.50 -24.65
C GLY A 68 -5.67 12.14 -25.73
N HIS A 69 -6.77 12.83 -25.37
CA HIS A 69 -7.74 13.35 -26.36
C HIS A 69 -7.71 14.85 -26.66
N HIS A 70 -6.67 15.56 -26.23
CA HIS A 70 -6.38 16.90 -26.75
C HIS A 70 -4.96 16.97 -27.30
N THR A 71 -4.79 16.47 -28.52
CA THR A 71 -3.94 17.05 -29.59
C THR A 71 -3.91 16.08 -30.77
N GLN A 72 -4.78 16.29 -31.75
CA GLN A 72 -4.56 15.81 -33.11
C GLN A 72 -4.89 16.97 -34.05
N ASN A 73 -3.85 17.63 -34.55
CA ASN A 73 -3.65 17.80 -35.98
C ASN A 73 -2.22 18.28 -36.29
N ALA A 74 -1.58 17.48 -37.13
CA ALA A 74 -0.53 17.82 -38.10
C ALA A 74 0.79 18.43 -37.59
N THR A 75 1.86 17.63 -37.56
CA THR A 75 2.76 17.40 -38.71
C THR A 75 4.06 16.77 -38.18
N ALA A 76 4.57 15.77 -38.90
CA ALA A 76 5.77 15.03 -38.56
C ALA A 76 7.01 15.95 -38.38
N MET A 77 7.58 15.95 -37.18
CA MET A 77 8.96 16.34 -36.95
C MET A 77 9.63 15.33 -36.01
N ALA A 78 10.88 15.05 -36.33
CA ALA A 78 11.75 14.10 -35.67
C ALA A 78 11.63 14.14 -34.13
N ARG A 79 11.42 12.98 -33.52
CA ARG A 79 11.59 12.78 -32.08
C ARG A 79 13.08 12.93 -31.75
N THR A 80 13.51 14.15 -31.55
CA THR A 80 14.53 14.45 -30.54
C THR A 80 13.90 14.17 -29.18
N ASP A 81 14.52 13.28 -28.41
CA ASP A 81 14.24 13.08 -26.98
C ASP A 81 14.58 14.38 -26.23
N HIS A 82 13.72 15.39 -26.33
CA HIS A 82 13.68 16.48 -25.36
C HIS A 82 12.92 15.99 -24.15
N ARG A 83 13.62 15.24 -23.29
CA ARG A 83 13.31 15.26 -21.86
C ARG A 83 13.41 16.74 -21.46
N PRO A 84 12.34 17.38 -20.94
CA PRO A 84 12.45 18.77 -20.51
C PRO A 84 13.64 18.86 -19.56
N GLU A 85 14.53 19.82 -19.81
CA GLU A 85 15.67 20.06 -18.93
C GLU A 85 15.12 20.28 -17.53
N GLU A 86 15.47 19.37 -16.62
CA GLU A 86 15.05 19.45 -15.23
C GLU A 86 15.58 20.76 -14.65
N THR A 87 14.67 21.59 -14.12
CA THR A 87 15.09 22.84 -13.50
C THR A 87 15.93 22.56 -12.25
N PRO A 88 16.87 23.44 -11.89
CA PRO A 88 17.66 23.29 -10.68
C PRO A 88 16.82 23.04 -9.42
N GLU A 89 15.66 23.69 -9.31
CA GLU A 89 14.74 23.58 -8.18
C GLU A 89 14.12 22.18 -8.06
N HIS A 90 13.68 21.59 -9.18
CA HIS A 90 13.14 20.23 -9.19
C HIS A 90 14.21 19.20 -8.81
N ARG A 91 15.46 19.43 -9.23
CA ARG A 91 16.58 18.55 -8.86
C ARG A 91 16.91 18.65 -7.38
N GLU A 92 16.91 19.85 -6.82
CA GLU A 92 17.09 20.09 -5.38
C GLU A 92 15.97 19.45 -4.55
N GLU A 93 14.72 19.56 -5.01
CA GLU A 93 13.59 18.88 -4.37
C GLU A 93 13.76 17.35 -4.39
N ARG A 94 14.15 16.77 -5.53
CA ARG A 94 14.42 15.33 -5.62
C ARG A 94 15.57 14.90 -4.71
N LEU A 95 16.63 15.70 -4.60
CA LEU A 95 17.72 15.44 -3.67
C LEU A 95 17.20 15.39 -2.24
N ARG A 96 16.36 16.36 -1.85
CA ARG A 96 15.72 16.42 -0.52
C ARG A 96 14.87 15.19 -0.24
N TRP A 97 14.01 14.80 -1.19
CA TRP A 97 13.19 13.58 -1.07
C TRP A 97 14.02 12.31 -0.98
N ALA A 98 15.05 12.17 -1.81
CA ALA A 98 15.96 11.03 -1.79
C ALA A 98 16.71 10.94 -0.45
N ALA A 99 17.22 12.06 0.05
CA ALA A 99 17.88 12.15 1.35
C ALA A 99 16.94 11.80 2.50
N THR A 100 15.70 12.32 2.50
CA THR A 100 14.69 11.95 3.51
C THR A 100 14.34 10.47 3.46
N TYR A 101 14.08 9.91 2.27
CA TYR A 101 13.76 8.50 2.13
C TYR A 101 14.89 7.59 2.63
N ARG A 102 16.13 7.86 2.21
CA ARG A 102 17.29 7.05 2.61
C ARG A 102 17.69 7.27 4.07
N GLY A 103 17.54 8.49 4.59
CA GLY A 103 17.69 8.79 6.01
C GLY A 103 16.73 7.99 6.88
N THR A 104 15.46 7.86 6.48
CA THR A 104 14.49 6.99 7.17
C THR A 104 14.95 5.53 7.17
N ARG A 105 15.43 5.02 6.04
CA ARG A 105 15.95 3.65 5.92
C ARG A 105 17.20 3.40 6.77
N MET A 106 18.07 4.41 6.93
CA MET A 106 19.20 4.34 7.85
C MET A 106 18.76 4.20 9.30
N LEU A 107 17.79 5.03 9.72
CA LEU A 107 17.24 4.99 11.08
C LEU A 107 16.49 3.68 11.37
N GLU A 108 16.02 2.98 10.33
CA GLU A 108 15.42 1.64 10.43
C GLU A 108 16.47 0.51 10.42
N GLY A 109 17.77 0.82 10.32
CA GLY A 109 18.84 -0.19 10.23
C GLY A 109 18.87 -0.95 8.89
N LYS A 110 18.18 -0.46 7.86
CA LYS A 110 18.05 -1.13 6.55
C LYS A 110 19.13 -0.73 5.54
N THR A 111 19.92 0.28 5.87
CA THR A 111 21.11 0.69 5.13
C THR A 111 22.05 1.40 6.09
N ASP A 112 23.34 1.35 5.82
CA ASP A 112 24.31 2.21 6.48
C ASP A 112 24.42 3.57 5.76
N ARG A 113 25.25 4.47 6.31
CA ARG A 113 25.47 5.81 5.75
C ARG A 113 26.08 5.76 4.35
N ALA A 114 27.03 4.85 4.12
CA ALA A 114 27.71 4.72 2.85
C ALA A 114 26.73 4.29 1.74
N GLY A 115 25.94 3.25 1.99
CA GLY A 115 24.90 2.76 1.07
C GLY A 115 23.79 3.78 0.84
N ALA A 116 23.41 4.56 1.86
CA ALA A 116 22.45 5.65 1.69
C ALA A 116 22.99 6.71 0.73
N LEU A 117 24.22 7.19 0.94
CA LEU A 117 24.84 8.21 0.09
C LEU A 117 25.05 7.71 -1.35
N GLU A 118 25.48 6.47 -1.53
CA GLU A 118 25.61 5.84 -2.84
C GLU A 118 24.27 5.84 -3.59
N GLN A 119 23.19 5.40 -2.92
CA GLN A 119 21.87 5.34 -3.51
C GLN A 119 21.30 6.72 -3.82
N ILE A 120 21.55 7.74 -2.98
CA ILE A 120 21.14 9.13 -3.26
C ILE A 120 21.87 9.63 -4.50
N ARG A 121 23.20 9.45 -4.59
CA ARG A 121 24.03 9.86 -5.73
C ARG A 121 23.56 9.21 -7.03
N HIS A 122 23.24 7.91 -6.99
CA HIS A 122 22.70 7.19 -8.14
C HIS A 122 21.31 7.71 -8.54
N THR A 123 20.46 8.04 -7.56
CA THR A 123 19.09 8.50 -7.82
C THR A 123 19.05 9.92 -8.36
N VAL A 124 19.89 10.82 -7.83
CA VAL A 124 19.92 12.24 -8.17
C VAL A 124 21.36 12.68 -8.41
N PRO A 125 21.96 12.35 -9.56
CA PRO A 125 23.34 12.72 -9.86
C PRO A 125 23.47 14.23 -10.14
N GLY A 126 24.71 14.74 -10.10
CA GLY A 126 25.05 16.10 -10.54
C GLY A 126 25.38 17.09 -9.42
N PHE A 127 25.31 16.70 -8.15
CA PHE A 127 25.80 17.51 -7.03
C PHE A 127 27.22 17.13 -6.60
N PRO A 128 27.96 18.04 -5.94
CA PRO A 128 29.24 17.70 -5.31
C PRO A 128 29.05 16.77 -4.10
N SER A 129 30.04 15.92 -3.79
CA SER A 129 29.95 14.91 -2.71
C SER A 129 29.47 15.48 -1.38
N GLY A 130 30.01 16.62 -0.95
CA GLY A 130 29.62 17.28 0.31
C GLY A 130 28.17 17.75 0.36
N ARG A 131 27.54 18.00 -0.80
CA ARG A 131 26.12 18.38 -0.86
C ARG A 131 25.22 17.21 -0.46
N TYR A 132 25.50 15.99 -0.94
CA TYR A 132 24.75 14.81 -0.54
C TYR A 132 24.85 14.51 0.95
N GLU A 133 26.05 14.66 1.51
CA GLU A 133 26.30 14.48 2.94
C GLU A 133 25.52 15.51 3.77
N SER A 134 25.63 16.79 3.40
CA SER A 134 24.90 17.87 4.08
C SER A 134 23.38 17.70 4.03
N GLU A 135 22.84 17.26 2.89
CA GLU A 135 21.39 17.11 2.74
C GLU A 135 20.88 15.84 3.46
N LEU A 136 21.69 14.77 3.52
CA LEU A 136 21.40 13.60 4.34
C LEU A 136 21.36 13.96 5.83
N ASP A 137 22.33 14.75 6.32
CA ASP A 137 22.34 15.20 7.71
C ASP A 137 21.15 16.11 8.02
N ALA A 138 20.84 17.06 7.13
CA ALA A 138 19.65 17.91 7.25
C ALA A 138 18.36 17.08 7.24
N ALA A 139 18.29 16.03 6.42
CA ALA A 139 17.17 15.12 6.38
C ALA A 139 17.00 14.36 7.70
N LEU A 140 18.09 13.83 8.28
CA LEU A 140 18.05 13.14 9.57
C LEU A 140 17.52 14.05 10.69
N VAL A 141 17.94 15.33 10.73
CA VAL A 141 17.41 16.32 11.68
C VAL A 141 15.91 16.54 11.49
N ARG A 142 15.46 16.73 10.24
CA ARG A 142 14.02 16.90 9.94
C ARG A 142 13.20 15.68 10.34
N ILE A 143 13.72 14.48 10.08
CA ILE A 143 13.05 13.22 10.45
C ILE A 143 12.91 13.13 11.97
N GLU A 144 13.94 13.46 12.74
CA GLU A 144 13.85 13.39 14.21
C GLU A 144 12.89 14.45 14.78
N GLN A 145 12.93 15.68 14.27
CA GLN A 145 11.96 16.72 14.65
C GLN A 145 10.52 16.26 14.38
N TYR A 146 10.28 15.65 13.22
CA TYR A 146 8.98 15.12 12.88
C TYR A 146 8.58 13.95 13.80
N ARG A 147 9.52 13.04 14.10
CA ARG A 147 9.30 11.93 15.05
C ARG A 147 8.85 12.41 16.41
N VAL A 148 9.36 13.53 16.92
CA VAL A 148 8.89 14.11 18.19
C VAL A 148 7.41 14.45 18.13
N GLY A 149 6.97 15.13 17.07
CA GLY A 149 5.55 15.47 16.88
C GLY A 149 4.65 14.24 16.76
N VAL A 150 5.13 13.19 16.09
CA VAL A 150 4.39 11.93 15.96
C VAL A 150 4.35 11.16 17.26
N ARG A 151 5.45 11.11 18.03
CA ARG A 151 5.48 10.51 19.37
C ARG A 151 4.46 11.20 20.27
N ALA A 152 4.40 12.53 20.25
CA ALA A 152 3.43 13.28 21.03
C ALA A 152 1.98 12.98 20.61
N ARG A 153 1.71 12.89 19.30
CA ARG A 153 0.40 12.50 18.78
C ARG A 153 0.02 11.08 19.18
N ARG A 154 0.92 10.11 18.96
CA ARG A 154 0.74 8.71 19.37
C ARG A 154 0.49 8.59 20.86
N ALA A 155 1.22 9.33 21.69
CA ALA A 155 0.99 9.35 23.13
C ALA A 155 -0.41 9.88 23.49
N LYS A 156 -0.89 10.92 22.79
CA LYS A 156 -2.26 11.42 22.96
C LYS A 156 -3.30 10.39 22.52
N ASP A 157 -3.08 9.72 21.39
CA ASP A 157 -3.99 8.70 20.86
C ASP A 157 -4.06 7.49 21.81
N VAL A 158 -2.92 7.04 22.34
CA VAL A 158 -2.86 6.00 23.38
C VAL A 158 -3.55 6.44 24.66
N ALA A 159 -3.29 7.67 25.14
CA ALA A 159 -3.95 8.18 26.34
C ALA A 159 -5.47 8.22 26.18
N HIS A 160 -5.96 8.64 25.02
CA HIS A 160 -7.39 8.64 24.72
C HIS A 160 -7.98 7.23 24.64
N ALA A 161 -7.29 6.28 23.99
CA ALA A 161 -7.74 4.90 23.93
C ALA A 161 -7.86 4.26 25.33
N ARG A 162 -6.96 4.61 26.26
CA ARG A 162 -6.98 4.12 27.64
C ARG A 162 -8.17 4.63 28.47
N GLU A 163 -8.89 5.63 28.01
CA GLU A 163 -10.12 6.13 28.65
C GLU A 163 -11.39 5.38 28.17
N MET A 164 -11.25 4.48 27.19
CA MET A 164 -12.35 3.72 26.60
C MET A 164 -12.48 2.34 27.26
N ASP A 165 -13.56 1.61 26.94
CA ASP A 165 -13.61 0.18 27.19
C ASP A 165 -12.66 -0.59 26.25
N VAL A 166 -12.32 -1.83 26.62
CA VAL A 166 -11.33 -2.65 25.90
C VAL A 166 -11.59 -2.74 24.39
N LEU A 167 -12.85 -2.86 23.98
CA LEU A 167 -13.20 -3.09 22.58
C LEU A 167 -12.93 -1.82 21.75
N ASN A 168 -13.38 -0.67 22.24
CA ASN A 168 -13.18 0.61 21.56
C ASN A 168 -11.72 1.12 21.67
N ALA A 169 -11.05 0.85 22.78
CA ALA A 169 -9.62 1.14 22.96
C ALA A 169 -8.76 0.39 21.94
N VAL A 170 -8.98 -0.93 21.83
CA VAL A 170 -8.27 -1.77 20.87
C VAL A 170 -8.62 -1.38 19.44
N PHE A 171 -9.89 -1.11 19.14
CA PHE A 171 -10.29 -0.64 17.81
C PHE A 171 -9.51 0.60 17.39
N ALA A 172 -9.49 1.65 18.22
CA ALA A 172 -8.86 2.92 17.87
C ALA A 172 -7.37 2.74 17.47
N LEU A 173 -6.62 1.97 18.27
CA LEU A 173 -5.20 1.72 18.03
C LEU A 173 -4.96 0.71 16.89
N HIS A 174 -5.79 -0.34 16.78
CA HIS A 174 -5.66 -1.37 15.75
C HIS A 174 -6.06 -0.85 14.37
N TYR A 175 -7.16 -0.10 14.29
CA TYR A 175 -7.57 0.62 13.09
C TYR A 175 -6.48 1.58 12.62
N PHE A 176 -5.90 2.37 13.54
CA PHE A 176 -4.76 3.23 13.21
C PHE A 176 -3.58 2.43 12.64
N ASN A 177 -3.25 1.29 13.27
CA ASN A 177 -2.20 0.40 12.81
C ASN A 177 -2.47 -0.16 11.40
N ARG A 178 -3.68 -0.66 11.13
CA ARG A 178 -4.03 -1.21 9.81
C ARG A 178 -4.06 -0.13 8.74
N ARG A 179 -4.60 1.05 9.05
CA ARG A 179 -4.78 2.13 8.08
C ARG A 179 -3.49 2.86 7.75
N PHE A 180 -2.67 3.19 8.75
CA PHE A 180 -1.53 4.09 8.57
C PHE A 180 -0.17 3.39 8.73
N SER A 181 -0.10 2.29 9.49
CA SER A 181 1.18 1.62 9.78
C SER A 181 1.54 0.48 8.82
N GLY A 182 0.72 0.22 7.79
CA GLY A 182 1.03 -0.74 6.71
C GLY A 182 2.12 -0.26 5.75
N HIS A 183 2.32 1.05 5.65
CA HIS A 183 3.43 1.65 4.92
C HIS A 183 4.52 2.00 5.94
N VAL A 184 5.58 1.21 5.97
CA VAL A 184 6.81 1.57 6.67
C VAL A 184 7.33 2.87 6.05
N GLY A 185 7.01 4.00 6.66
CA GLY A 185 7.10 5.29 5.97
C GLY A 185 6.17 6.37 6.48
N GLU A 186 5.30 6.05 7.44
CA GLU A 186 5.00 6.87 8.62
C GLU A 186 6.12 7.85 8.99
N TYR A 187 6.80 7.56 10.10
CA TYR A 187 7.94 8.37 10.56
C TYR A 187 8.96 7.50 11.30
N GLY A 188 8.97 6.19 11.03
CA GLY A 188 9.86 5.20 11.67
C GLY A 188 9.52 4.84 13.11
N LEU A 189 8.30 5.10 13.59
CA LEU A 189 7.82 4.64 14.91
C LEU A 189 7.09 3.29 14.86
N GLY A 190 6.79 2.78 13.67
CA GLY A 190 6.10 1.50 13.48
C GLY A 190 4.68 1.49 14.04
N ARG A 191 4.13 0.28 14.13
CA ARG A 191 2.82 0.02 14.75
C ARG A 191 2.85 0.36 16.24
N VAL A 192 1.68 0.72 16.77
CA VAL A 192 1.42 0.72 18.21
C VAL A 192 1.39 -0.73 18.68
N ASP A 193 2.25 -1.07 19.62
CA ASP A 193 2.16 -2.35 20.33
C ASP A 193 1.01 -2.25 21.33
N LEU A 194 0.00 -3.12 21.16
CA LEU A 194 -1.22 -3.10 21.96
C LEU A 194 -0.99 -3.66 23.36
N GLU A 195 -0.10 -4.64 23.51
CA GLU A 195 0.25 -5.19 24.83
C GLU A 195 1.00 -4.13 25.64
N ASP A 196 1.95 -3.42 25.04
CA ASP A 196 2.64 -2.31 25.71
C ASP A 196 1.70 -1.14 26.05
N ALA A 197 0.73 -0.85 25.17
CA ALA A 197 -0.15 0.31 25.33
C ALA A 197 -1.31 0.09 26.31
N LEU A 198 -1.82 -1.15 26.41
CA LEU A 198 -3.07 -1.47 27.11
C LEU A 198 -2.96 -2.67 28.07
N GLY A 199 -1.85 -3.42 28.06
CA GLY A 199 -1.72 -4.67 28.81
C GLY A 199 -1.68 -4.53 30.33
N ASP A 200 -1.51 -3.32 30.85
CA ASP A 200 -1.68 -3.01 32.28
C ASP A 200 -3.15 -2.82 32.68
N LEU A 201 -4.04 -2.57 31.72
CA LEU A 201 -5.48 -2.38 31.93
C LEU A 201 -6.30 -3.62 31.61
N TYR A 202 -5.87 -4.39 30.60
CA TYR A 202 -6.62 -5.54 30.09
C TYR A 202 -5.72 -6.75 29.94
N PHE A 203 -6.30 -7.94 30.14
CA PHE A 203 -5.59 -9.18 29.89
C PHE A 203 -5.35 -9.37 28.39
N ARG A 204 -4.26 -10.08 28.06
CA ARG A 204 -3.87 -10.40 26.70
C ARG A 204 -5.02 -11.04 25.92
N GLU A 205 -5.76 -11.96 26.53
CA GLU A 205 -6.87 -12.65 25.90
C GLU A 205 -8.02 -11.69 25.53
N GLN A 206 -8.24 -10.64 26.33
CA GLN A 206 -9.23 -9.62 26.03
C GLN A 206 -8.77 -8.72 24.87
N ILE A 207 -7.48 -8.40 24.82
CA ILE A 207 -6.88 -7.62 23.73
C ILE A 207 -6.98 -8.43 22.43
N ASP A 208 -6.58 -9.70 22.44
CA ASP A 208 -6.60 -10.59 21.27
C ASP A 208 -8.03 -10.78 20.72
N GLU A 209 -9.01 -10.99 21.62
CA GLU A 209 -10.42 -11.06 21.23
C GLU A 209 -10.92 -9.74 20.64
N ALA A 210 -10.60 -8.60 21.26
CA ALA A 210 -10.98 -7.29 20.75
C ALA A 210 -10.32 -6.98 19.40
N VAL A 211 -9.09 -7.45 19.15
CA VAL A 211 -8.44 -7.38 17.84
C VAL A 211 -9.23 -8.16 16.80
N HIS A 212 -9.60 -9.42 17.10
CA HIS A 212 -10.38 -10.24 16.17
C HIS A 212 -11.72 -9.60 15.80
N ARG A 213 -12.42 -9.06 16.79
CA ARG A 213 -13.68 -8.33 16.58
C ARG A 213 -13.50 -7.02 15.81
N SER A 214 -12.40 -6.31 16.06
CA SER A 214 -12.06 -5.09 15.33
C SER A 214 -11.74 -5.39 13.86
N ASP A 215 -11.06 -6.50 13.57
CA ASP A 215 -10.81 -6.95 12.20
C ASP A 215 -12.12 -7.23 11.46
N ALA A 216 -13.07 -7.93 12.09
CA ALA A 216 -14.37 -8.20 11.51
C ALA A 216 -15.15 -6.91 11.18
N LEU A 217 -15.15 -5.92 12.10
CA LEU A 217 -15.78 -4.63 11.87
C LEU A 217 -15.12 -3.85 10.72
N ILE A 218 -13.78 -3.83 10.68
CA ILE A 218 -13.02 -3.14 9.63
C ILE A 218 -13.32 -3.75 8.27
N ASP A 219 -13.26 -5.08 8.16
CA ASP A 219 -13.44 -5.78 6.89
C ASP A 219 -14.88 -5.59 6.38
N GLU A 220 -15.89 -5.67 7.25
CA GLU A 220 -17.27 -5.39 6.87
C GLU A 220 -17.50 -3.93 6.47
N GLY A 221 -16.90 -2.97 7.19
CA GLY A 221 -16.92 -1.56 6.80
C GLY A 221 -16.29 -1.32 5.41
N ILE A 222 -15.22 -2.04 5.09
CA ILE A 222 -14.59 -2.01 3.76
C ILE A 222 -15.52 -2.56 2.68
N ASP A 223 -16.13 -3.71 2.92
CA ASP A 223 -17.05 -4.36 1.99
C ASP A 223 -18.28 -3.48 1.70
N MET A 224 -18.84 -2.83 2.72
CA MET A 224 -19.95 -1.87 2.56
C MET A 224 -19.57 -0.68 1.70
N GLY A 225 -18.32 -0.21 1.80
CA GLY A 225 -17.79 0.86 0.96
C GLY A 225 -17.77 0.58 -0.54
N LEU A 226 -17.83 -0.71 -0.95
CA LEU A 226 -17.90 -1.13 -2.36
C LEU A 226 -19.35 -1.15 -2.90
N GLY A 227 -20.34 -1.10 -2.01
CA GLY A 227 -21.77 -1.18 -2.33
C GLY A 227 -22.45 0.18 -2.56
N PRO A 228 -23.79 0.17 -2.75
CA PRO A 228 -24.60 1.38 -2.71
C PRO A 228 -24.49 2.04 -1.33
N TRP A 229 -23.96 3.25 -1.28
CA TRP A 229 -23.66 3.95 -0.04
C TRP A 229 -24.91 4.58 0.59
N ASP A 230 -25.33 4.08 1.74
CA ASP A 230 -26.36 4.69 2.60
C ASP A 230 -25.88 4.68 4.05
N TRP A 231 -25.32 5.81 4.48
CA TRP A 231 -24.68 5.94 5.79
C TRP A 231 -25.59 5.53 6.94
N ASP A 232 -26.88 5.90 6.90
CA ASP A 232 -27.79 5.64 8.02
C ASP A 232 -28.17 4.17 8.08
N ALA A 233 -28.43 3.54 6.92
CA ALA A 233 -28.72 2.12 6.83
C ALA A 233 -27.48 1.27 7.20
N ASP A 234 -26.31 1.64 6.71
CA ASP A 234 -25.05 0.95 6.97
C ASP A 234 -24.67 1.06 8.46
N MET A 235 -24.78 2.25 9.06
CA MET A 235 -24.56 2.43 10.51
C MET A 235 -25.56 1.63 11.35
N ALA A 236 -26.84 1.56 10.95
CA ALA A 236 -27.84 0.75 11.65
C ALA A 236 -27.47 -0.74 11.61
N HIS A 237 -27.05 -1.24 10.45
CA HIS A 237 -26.58 -2.61 10.29
C HIS A 237 -25.33 -2.88 11.14
N LEU A 238 -24.32 -2.00 11.09
CA LEU A 238 -23.08 -2.17 11.86
C LEU A 238 -23.32 -2.20 13.37
N ARG A 239 -24.23 -1.37 13.90
CA ARG A 239 -24.63 -1.43 15.32
C ARG A 239 -25.23 -2.79 15.70
N GLN A 240 -25.99 -3.40 14.80
CA GLN A 240 -26.61 -4.70 15.01
C GLN A 240 -25.58 -5.84 14.90
N ALA A 241 -24.71 -5.80 13.90
CA ALA A 241 -23.73 -6.85 13.61
C ALA A 241 -22.54 -6.84 14.60
N HIS A 242 -22.14 -5.66 15.08
CA HIS A 242 -20.95 -5.46 15.92
C HIS A 242 -21.30 -4.83 17.27
N PRO A 243 -22.02 -5.55 18.16
CA PRO A 243 -22.49 -4.99 19.42
C PRO A 243 -21.34 -4.63 20.37
N GLY A 244 -21.42 -3.47 21.02
CA GLY A 244 -20.42 -3.01 21.99
C GLY A 244 -19.38 -2.03 21.43
N PHE A 245 -19.24 -1.93 20.11
CA PHE A 245 -18.53 -0.79 19.52
C PHE A 245 -19.39 0.47 19.62
N ASN A 246 -18.75 1.61 19.88
CA ASN A 246 -19.43 2.90 19.89
C ASN A 246 -19.59 3.45 18.46
N ASP A 247 -20.49 4.42 18.30
CA ASP A 247 -20.78 5.04 17.00
C ASP A 247 -19.55 5.66 16.32
N GLY A 248 -18.54 6.08 17.10
CA GLY A 248 -17.27 6.57 16.57
C GLY A 248 -16.50 5.47 15.84
N ALA A 249 -16.29 4.32 16.49
CA ALA A 249 -15.61 3.17 15.90
C ALA A 249 -16.32 2.65 14.64
N LEU A 250 -17.65 2.51 14.70
CA LEU A 250 -18.46 2.09 13.57
C LEU A 250 -18.35 3.08 12.39
N GLY A 251 -18.45 4.38 12.67
CA GLY A 251 -18.33 5.42 11.67
C GLY A 251 -16.94 5.49 11.03
N GLU A 252 -15.87 5.25 11.81
CA GLU A 252 -14.50 5.19 11.28
C GLU A 252 -14.30 3.99 10.34
N ALA A 253 -14.78 2.81 10.71
CA ALA A 253 -14.70 1.62 9.85
C ALA A 253 -15.43 1.85 8.52
N LEU A 254 -16.67 2.34 8.58
CA LEU A 254 -17.49 2.63 7.41
C LEU A 254 -16.87 3.75 6.54
N GLY A 255 -16.38 4.82 7.19
CA GLY A 255 -15.68 5.91 6.51
C GLY A 255 -14.40 5.47 5.82
N TRP A 256 -13.70 4.46 6.37
CA TRP A 256 -12.54 3.87 5.72
C TRP A 256 -12.91 3.07 4.48
N GLY A 257 -13.97 2.25 4.53
CA GLY A 257 -14.44 1.53 3.35
C GLY A 257 -14.78 2.45 2.19
N ARG A 258 -15.44 3.58 2.45
CA ARG A 258 -15.73 4.59 1.42
C ARG A 258 -14.49 5.14 0.73
N TYR A 259 -13.38 5.26 1.47
CA TYR A 259 -12.13 5.74 0.92
C TYR A 259 -11.52 4.71 -0.04
N PHE A 260 -11.70 3.40 0.21
CA PHE A 260 -11.23 2.34 -0.68
C PHE A 260 -12.17 2.05 -1.86
N GLY A 261 -13.47 2.27 -1.71
CA GLY A 261 -14.47 2.01 -2.76
C GLY A 261 -14.54 3.07 -3.87
N ARG A 262 -13.74 4.14 -3.79
CA ARG A 262 -13.61 5.18 -4.83
C ARG A 262 -12.33 4.99 -5.64
#